data_AF-A0A7C9DD23-F1
#
_entry.id   AF-A0A7C9DD23-F1
#
_cell.length_a   1.000
_cell.length_b   1.000
_cell.length_c   1.000
_cell.angle_alpha   90.00
_cell.angle_beta   90.00
_cell.angle_gamma   90.00
#
_symmetry.space_group_name_H-M   'P 1'
#
loop_
_entity.id
_entity.type
_entity.pdbx_description
1 polymer ?
#
loop_
_entity_poly.entity_id
_entity_poly.type
_entity_poly.pdbx_seq_one_letter_code
_entity_poly.pdbx_strand_id
1 'polypeptide(L)'
;EHTKSFRLVHGNKQSWFDCHRQFLPMDHKFRRNKTAFSKNREELSEPPPYLSGEQLWSRVSTLPTAFEHKGRPSGYGQSHNWTRCSIFWQLPYWSKLLIRHNLDVMHIEKNVFEQILNTVMNVKDKTKDDLRARKDMSDHCKR
;
A
#
# COMPACT_ATOMS: atom_id res chain seq x y z
N GLU A 1 3.49 9.05 -5.52
CA GLU A 1 3.16 8.55 -6.87
C GLU A 1 3.74 7.13 -7.04
N HIS A 2 3.30 6.34 -8.05
CA HIS A 2 3.88 5.04 -8.46
C HIS A 2 3.61 3.76 -7.64
N THR A 3 2.66 3.77 -6.69
CA THR A 3 2.34 2.55 -5.91
C THR A 3 1.57 1.49 -6.68
N LYS A 4 1.02 1.80 -7.87
CA LYS A 4 0.09 0.93 -8.65
C LYS A 4 -1.13 0.43 -7.89
N SER A 5 -1.37 0.98 -6.70
CA SER A 5 -2.47 0.62 -5.83
C SER A 5 -3.80 1.04 -6.46
N PHE A 6 -4.83 0.23 -6.27
CA PHE A 6 -6.16 0.46 -6.82
C PHE A 6 -7.22 0.31 -5.73
N ARG A 7 -8.42 0.82 -5.97
CA ARG A 7 -9.53 0.71 -5.04
C ARG A 7 -10.42 -0.48 -5.43
N LEU A 8 -10.72 -1.33 -4.46
CA LEU A 8 -11.72 -2.40 -4.59
C LEU A 8 -13.10 -1.78 -4.68
N VAL A 9 -13.84 -2.08 -5.75
CA VAL A 9 -15.10 -1.41 -6.09
C VAL A 9 -16.20 -1.78 -5.09
N HIS A 10 -16.30 -3.06 -4.73
CA HIS A 10 -17.36 -3.55 -3.85
C HIS A 10 -16.99 -3.36 -2.38
N GLY A 11 -15.74 -3.62 -2.02
CA GLY A 11 -15.21 -3.48 -0.66
C GLY A 11 -14.89 -2.04 -0.25
N ASN A 12 -14.81 -1.10 -1.20
CA ASN A 12 -14.49 0.31 -0.98
C ASN A 12 -13.15 0.56 -0.25
N LYS A 13 -12.20 -0.36 -0.39
CA LYS A 13 -10.87 -0.30 0.25
C LYS A 13 -9.78 -0.08 -0.77
N GLN A 14 -8.73 0.63 -0.35
CA GLN A 14 -7.49 0.67 -1.12
C GLN A 14 -6.77 -0.67 -1.01
N SER A 15 -6.28 -1.17 -2.14
CA SER A 15 -5.55 -2.43 -2.24
C SER A 15 -4.18 -2.19 -2.87
N TRP A 16 -3.18 -2.86 -2.30
CA TRP A 16 -1.83 -2.97 -2.85
C TRP A 16 -1.55 -4.38 -3.36
N PHE A 17 -2.60 -5.19 -3.58
CA PHE A 17 -2.47 -6.51 -4.18
C PHE A 17 -1.75 -6.39 -5.53
N ASP A 18 -0.81 -7.31 -5.77
CA ASP A 18 0.00 -7.38 -6.99
C ASP A 18 0.96 -6.21 -7.26
N CYS A 19 0.97 -5.18 -6.41
CA CYS A 19 1.81 -3.98 -6.60
C CYS A 19 3.30 -4.26 -6.36
N HIS A 20 3.64 -5.37 -5.72
CA HIS A 20 5.02 -5.69 -5.32
C HIS A 20 5.81 -6.52 -6.36
N ARG A 21 5.15 -7.06 -7.41
CA ARG A 21 5.86 -7.82 -8.46
C ARG A 21 6.90 -7.01 -9.21
N GLN A 22 6.74 -5.69 -9.26
CA GLN A 22 7.71 -4.77 -9.86
C GLN A 22 9.07 -4.75 -9.16
N PHE A 23 9.19 -5.31 -7.94
CA PHE A 23 10.47 -5.45 -7.24
C PHE A 23 11.20 -6.77 -7.55
N LEU A 24 10.56 -7.71 -8.23
CA LEU A 24 11.22 -8.96 -8.65
C LEU A 24 12.19 -8.68 -9.81
N PRO A 25 13.21 -9.53 -10.06
CA PRO A 25 14.03 -9.43 -11.27
C PRO A 25 13.18 -9.46 -12.55
N MET A 26 13.63 -8.79 -13.62
CA MET A 26 12.85 -8.64 -14.86
C MET A 26 12.55 -9.97 -15.57
N ASP A 27 13.42 -10.94 -15.43
CA ASP A 27 13.32 -12.31 -15.94
C ASP A 27 12.50 -13.25 -15.03
N HIS A 28 12.05 -12.78 -13.86
CA HIS A 28 11.37 -13.61 -12.88
C HIS A 28 10.01 -14.12 -13.39
N LYS A 29 9.78 -15.45 -13.35
CA LYS A 29 8.56 -16.12 -13.84
C LYS A 29 7.24 -15.51 -13.35
N PHE A 30 7.20 -15.07 -12.09
CA PHE A 30 5.99 -14.44 -11.52
C PHE A 30 5.63 -13.10 -12.15
N ARG A 31 6.57 -12.40 -12.80
CA ARG A 31 6.23 -11.19 -13.59
C ARG A 31 5.36 -11.50 -14.80
N ARG A 32 5.42 -12.70 -15.36
CA ARG A 32 4.61 -13.11 -16.53
C ARG A 32 3.38 -13.94 -16.16
N ASN A 33 3.15 -14.20 -14.88
CA ASN A 33 2.04 -15.03 -14.43
C ASN A 33 0.72 -14.24 -14.45
N LYS A 34 -0.17 -14.62 -15.37
CA LYS A 34 -1.49 -14.00 -15.62
C LYS A 34 -2.64 -14.62 -14.81
N THR A 35 -2.38 -15.70 -14.07
CA THR A 35 -3.43 -16.53 -13.45
C THR A 35 -3.40 -16.47 -11.92
N ALA A 36 -2.22 -16.57 -11.30
CA ALA A 36 -2.07 -16.59 -9.84
C ALA A 36 -2.20 -15.21 -9.18
N PHE A 37 -2.16 -14.14 -9.97
CA PHE A 37 -2.14 -12.75 -9.53
C PHE A 37 -3.31 -11.96 -10.10
N SER A 38 -3.13 -10.65 -10.39
CA SER A 38 -4.13 -9.88 -11.12
C SER A 38 -4.43 -10.52 -12.47
N LYS A 39 -5.72 -10.73 -12.73
CA LYS A 39 -6.28 -11.37 -13.91
C LYS A 39 -5.69 -10.78 -15.19
N ASN A 40 -5.10 -11.65 -16.00
CA ASN A 40 -4.57 -11.31 -17.33
C ASN A 40 -3.50 -10.20 -17.32
N ARG A 41 -2.78 -10.00 -16.21
CA ARG A 41 -1.77 -8.94 -16.06
C ARG A 41 -0.34 -9.49 -16.00
N GLU A 42 0.52 -8.96 -16.86
CA GLU A 42 1.97 -9.08 -16.74
C GLU A 42 2.55 -7.82 -16.12
N GLU A 43 3.66 -7.96 -15.41
CA GLU A 43 4.35 -6.87 -14.72
C GLU A 43 5.73 -6.65 -15.36
N LEU A 44 5.78 -5.70 -16.29
CA LEU A 44 6.97 -5.34 -17.07
C LEU A 44 7.63 -4.04 -16.60
N SER A 45 7.07 -3.36 -15.59
CA SER A 45 7.66 -2.11 -15.13
C SER A 45 8.85 -2.35 -14.22
N GLU A 46 9.76 -1.39 -14.23
CA GLU A 46 10.85 -1.31 -13.27
C GLU A 46 10.32 -0.94 -11.87
N PRO A 47 11.06 -1.31 -10.81
CA PRO A 47 10.73 -0.86 -9.47
C PRO A 47 10.73 0.68 -9.38
N PRO A 48 9.87 1.28 -8.56
CA PRO A 48 9.89 2.72 -8.33
C PRO A 48 11.27 3.16 -7.81
N PRO A 49 11.74 4.36 -8.16
CA PRO A 49 13.04 4.84 -7.71
C PRO A 49 13.06 4.98 -6.18
N TYR A 50 14.18 4.57 -5.58
CA TYR A 50 14.43 4.84 -4.18
C TYR A 50 14.65 6.35 -4.00
N LEU A 51 13.87 6.94 -3.10
CA LEU A 51 14.02 8.35 -2.76
C LEU A 51 14.87 8.51 -1.51
N SER A 52 15.88 9.37 -1.59
CA SER A 52 16.67 9.75 -0.42
C SER A 52 15.81 10.48 0.62
N GLY A 53 16.28 10.55 1.86
CA GLY A 53 15.59 11.31 2.90
C GLY A 53 15.47 12.79 2.55
N GLU A 54 16.47 13.37 1.90
CA GLU A 54 16.45 14.77 1.43
C GLU A 54 15.44 15.00 0.31
N GLN A 55 15.37 14.09 -0.67
CA GLN A 55 14.38 14.16 -1.75
C GLN A 55 12.95 14.03 -1.21
N LEU A 56 12.74 13.16 -0.21
CA LEU A 56 11.45 13.04 0.45
C LEU A 56 11.13 14.27 1.30
N TRP A 57 12.12 14.83 1.99
CA TRP A 57 11.94 16.07 2.74
C TRP A 57 11.49 17.21 1.83
N SER A 58 12.14 17.42 0.68
CA SER A 58 11.76 18.45 -0.29
C SER A 58 10.31 18.32 -0.78
N ARG A 59 9.76 17.10 -0.84
CA ARG A 59 8.35 16.86 -1.22
C ARG A 59 7.36 17.08 -0.08
N VAL A 60 7.79 16.84 1.16
CA VAL A 60 6.90 16.79 2.34
C VAL A 60 6.98 18.07 3.17
N SER A 61 8.05 18.85 3.05
CA SER A 61 8.29 20.07 3.83
C SER A 61 7.27 21.18 3.57
N THR A 62 6.62 21.18 2.41
CA THR A 62 5.57 22.14 2.02
C THR A 62 4.18 21.74 2.52
N LEU A 63 4.04 20.52 3.06
CA LEU A 63 2.76 20.02 3.55
C LEU A 63 2.49 20.54 4.95
N PRO A 64 1.22 20.81 5.29
CA PRO A 64 0.87 21.22 6.64
C PRO A 64 1.23 20.15 7.66
N THR A 65 1.64 20.59 8.85
CA THR A 65 1.84 19.69 9.99
C THR A 65 0.49 19.18 10.48
N ALA A 66 0.49 18.02 11.15
CA ALA A 66 -0.74 17.39 11.67
C ALA A 66 -1.61 18.32 12.56
N PHE A 67 -1.04 19.36 13.16
CA PHE A 67 -1.72 20.32 14.02
C PHE A 67 -2.28 21.54 13.27
N GLU A 68 -1.83 21.81 12.05
CA GLU A 68 -2.07 23.09 11.37
C GLU A 68 -3.27 23.04 10.42
N HIS A 69 -3.62 21.86 9.87
CA HIS A 69 -4.63 21.79 8.81
C HIS A 69 -5.53 20.55 8.89
N LYS A 70 -6.85 20.78 8.85
CA LYS A 70 -7.91 19.74 8.79
C LYS A 70 -8.42 19.50 7.35
N GLY A 71 -7.58 19.72 6.33
CA GLY A 71 -7.97 19.66 4.91
C GLY A 71 -6.96 18.94 4.02
N ARG A 72 -7.34 18.72 2.76
CA ARG A 72 -6.42 18.21 1.73
C ARG A 72 -5.50 19.35 1.26
N PRO A 73 -4.18 19.18 1.29
CA PRO A 73 -3.24 20.19 0.79
C PRO A 73 -3.41 20.42 -0.72
N SER A 74 -2.95 21.58 -1.19
CA SER A 74 -2.93 21.90 -2.63
C SER A 74 -2.18 20.82 -3.41
N GLY A 75 -2.72 20.37 -4.55
CA GLY A 75 -2.13 19.30 -5.36
C GLY A 75 -2.53 17.87 -4.98
N TYR A 76 -3.28 17.68 -3.87
CA TYR A 76 -3.77 16.37 -3.48
C TYR A 76 -4.64 15.71 -4.56
N GLY A 77 -4.30 14.49 -4.95
CA GLY A 77 -4.99 13.69 -5.96
C GLY A 77 -4.61 14.01 -7.40
N GLN A 78 -3.79 15.04 -7.64
CA GLN A 78 -3.26 15.39 -8.96
C GLN A 78 -1.75 15.18 -9.00
N SER A 79 -1.00 16.00 -8.26
CA SER A 79 0.46 15.92 -8.21
C SER A 79 0.95 14.95 -7.14
N HIS A 80 0.22 14.80 -6.04
CA HIS A 80 0.59 13.87 -4.97
C HIS A 80 -0.60 13.37 -4.15
N ASN A 81 -0.36 12.31 -3.35
CA ASN A 81 -1.36 11.73 -2.43
C ASN A 81 -1.04 11.98 -0.94
N TRP A 82 -0.04 12.82 -0.64
CA TRP A 82 0.32 13.17 0.73
C TRP A 82 -0.68 14.12 1.36
N THR A 83 -1.01 13.90 2.64
CA THR A 83 -1.96 14.74 3.39
C THR A 83 -1.29 15.63 4.41
N ARG A 84 -0.18 15.19 5.00
CA ARG A 84 0.46 15.83 6.16
C ARG A 84 1.96 15.60 6.17
N CYS A 85 2.68 16.57 6.72
CA CYS A 85 4.05 16.37 7.18
C CYS A 85 4.04 15.66 8.54
N SER A 86 4.84 14.59 8.66
CA SER A 86 5.03 13.90 9.94
C SER A 86 5.88 14.76 10.88
N ILE A 87 5.51 14.82 12.17
CA ILE A 87 6.29 15.53 13.20
C ILE A 87 7.74 15.03 13.29
N PHE A 88 8.00 13.78 12.89
CA PHE A 88 9.35 13.21 12.92
C PHE A 88 10.33 13.94 11.99
N TRP A 89 9.84 14.63 10.97
CA TRP A 89 10.71 15.45 10.12
C TRP A 89 11.31 16.67 10.83
N GLN A 90 10.81 17.06 12.00
CA GLN A 90 11.44 18.08 12.85
C GLN A 90 12.75 17.59 13.49
N LEU A 91 12.97 16.27 13.53
CA LEU A 91 14.15 15.67 14.12
C LEU A 91 15.34 15.77 13.15
N PRO A 92 16.47 16.40 13.52
CA PRO A 92 17.60 16.66 12.61
C PRO A 92 18.20 15.41 11.95
N TYR A 93 18.02 14.25 12.55
CA TYR A 93 18.54 12.97 12.05
C TYR A 93 17.56 12.22 11.15
N TRP A 94 16.28 12.63 11.08
CA TRP A 94 15.25 11.86 10.39
C TRP A 94 15.51 11.72 8.89
N SER A 95 16.01 12.79 8.26
CA SER A 95 16.44 12.77 6.85
C SER A 95 17.63 11.85 6.59
N LYS A 96 18.43 11.53 7.62
CA LYS A 96 19.62 10.67 7.53
C LYS A 96 19.30 9.20 7.77
N LEU A 97 18.10 8.86 8.23
CA LEU A 97 17.70 7.48 8.48
C LEU A 97 17.38 6.75 7.16
N LEU A 98 18.03 5.59 6.98
CA LEU A 98 17.75 4.65 5.89
C LEU A 98 16.38 3.98 6.08
N ILE A 99 16.04 3.61 7.32
CA ILE A 99 14.77 3.01 7.69
C ILE A 99 14.02 3.99 8.60
N ARG A 100 13.00 4.65 8.04
CA ARG A 100 12.20 5.68 8.74
C ARG A 100 10.91 5.14 9.35
N HIS A 101 10.39 4.02 8.81
CA HIS A 101 9.16 3.42 9.28
C HIS A 101 9.44 1.98 9.68
N ASN A 102 9.58 1.75 10.98
CA ASN A 102 9.64 0.40 11.52
C ASN A 102 8.21 -0.11 11.69
N LEU A 103 7.93 -1.24 11.06
CA LEU A 103 6.68 -1.94 11.21
C LEU A 103 6.76 -2.80 12.48
N ASP A 104 5.75 -2.70 13.34
CA ASP A 104 5.64 -3.56 14.51
C ASP A 104 5.22 -4.97 14.06
N VAL A 105 6.22 -5.87 13.99
CA VAL A 105 6.05 -7.24 13.50
C VAL A 105 5.01 -8.00 14.31
N MET A 106 5.03 -7.86 15.65
CA MET A 106 4.11 -8.56 16.54
C MET A 106 2.65 -8.17 16.24
N HIS A 107 2.37 -6.88 16.06
CA HIS A 107 1.02 -6.42 15.72
C HIS A 107 0.60 -6.87 14.31
N ILE A 108 1.53 -6.89 13.34
CA ILE A 108 1.24 -7.38 11.98
C ILE A 108 0.91 -8.86 12.01
N GLU A 109 1.74 -9.67 12.67
CA GLU A 109 1.57 -11.11 12.75
C GLU A 109 0.26 -11.46 13.47
N LYS A 110 -0.03 -10.83 14.61
CA LYS A 110 -1.29 -11.01 15.32
C LYS A 110 -2.49 -10.70 14.42
N ASN A 111 -2.45 -9.56 13.72
CA ASN A 111 -3.52 -9.17 12.82
C ASN A 111 -3.72 -10.20 11.69
N VAL A 112 -2.64 -10.64 11.02
CA VAL A 112 -2.72 -11.61 9.93
C VAL A 112 -3.26 -12.95 10.44
N PHE A 113 -2.73 -13.44 11.56
CA PHE A 113 -3.16 -14.71 12.15
C PHE A 113 -4.63 -14.69 12.56
N GLU A 114 -5.09 -13.65 13.25
CA GLU A 114 -6.49 -13.50 13.63
C GLU A 114 -7.41 -13.47 12.40
N GLN A 115 -7.01 -12.79 11.32
CA GLN A 115 -7.82 -12.78 10.08
C GLN A 115 -7.93 -14.16 9.44
N ILE A 116 -6.82 -14.91 9.38
CA ILE A 116 -6.82 -16.28 8.84
C ILE A 116 -7.70 -17.18 9.72
N LEU A 117 -7.49 -17.15 11.04
CA LEU A 117 -8.23 -17.98 11.99
C LEU A 117 -9.73 -17.70 11.95
N ASN A 118 -10.15 -16.43 11.99
CA ASN A 118 -11.56 -16.06 11.94
C ASN A 118 -12.23 -16.50 10.64
N THR A 119 -11.49 -16.49 9.52
CA THR A 119 -11.99 -16.94 8.22
C THR A 119 -12.13 -18.46 8.17
N VAL A 120 -11.12 -19.21 8.62
CA VAL A 120 -11.13 -20.68 8.63
C VAL A 120 -12.21 -21.23 9.58
N MET A 121 -12.34 -20.64 10.77
CA MET A 121 -13.31 -21.06 11.77
C MET A 121 -14.72 -20.51 11.51
N ASN A 122 -14.92 -19.75 10.43
CA ASN A 122 -16.18 -19.10 10.06
C ASN A 122 -16.83 -18.35 11.24
N VAL A 123 -16.02 -17.60 11.99
CA VAL A 123 -16.51 -16.85 13.15
C VAL A 123 -17.42 -15.73 12.67
N LYS A 124 -18.69 -15.79 13.08
CA LYS A 124 -19.71 -14.82 12.72
C LYS A 124 -19.21 -13.39 13.03
N ASP A 125 -19.43 -12.48 12.09
CA ASP A 125 -19.07 -11.05 12.15
C ASP A 125 -17.56 -10.73 12.22
N LYS A 126 -16.67 -11.73 12.21
CA LYS A 126 -15.20 -11.54 12.21
C LYS A 126 -14.50 -12.03 10.96
N THR A 127 -15.16 -12.87 10.17
CA THR A 127 -14.62 -13.35 8.88
C THR A 127 -14.41 -12.21 7.89
N LYS A 128 -13.41 -12.34 7.00
CA LYS A 128 -13.19 -11.42 5.87
C LYS A 128 -13.76 -11.95 4.56
N ASP A 129 -14.39 -13.11 4.58
CA ASP A 129 -15.10 -13.68 3.44
C ASP A 129 -16.53 -13.14 3.36
N ASP A 130 -16.65 -11.91 2.86
CA ASP A 130 -17.94 -11.24 2.64
C ASP A 130 -18.37 -11.34 1.17
N LEU A 131 -19.67 -11.19 0.91
CA LEU A 131 -20.21 -11.11 -0.47
C LEU A 131 -19.50 -10.04 -1.31
N ARG A 132 -19.13 -8.90 -0.71
CA ARG A 132 -18.38 -7.82 -1.38
C ARG A 132 -16.97 -8.29 -1.77
N ALA A 133 -16.27 -8.96 -0.85
CA ALA A 133 -14.94 -9.50 -1.11
C ALA A 133 -14.96 -10.55 -2.24
N ARG A 134 -16.00 -11.40 -2.29
CA ARG A 134 -16.16 -12.38 -3.38
C ARG A 134 -16.38 -11.73 -4.75
N LYS A 135 -17.16 -10.64 -4.82
CA LYS A 135 -17.33 -9.88 -6.07
C LYS A 135 -16.02 -9.23 -6.51
N ASP A 136 -15.32 -8.56 -5.60
CA ASP A 136 -13.99 -7.98 -5.89
C ASP A 136 -12.99 -9.05 -6.36
N MET A 137 -13.00 -10.25 -5.76
CA MET A 137 -12.16 -11.38 -6.21
C MET A 137 -12.52 -11.83 -7.63
N SER A 138 -13.80 -11.88 -8.00
CA SER A 138 -14.23 -12.24 -9.35
C SER A 138 -13.76 -11.23 -10.41
N ASP A 139 -13.74 -9.95 -10.05
CA ASP A 139 -13.33 -8.87 -10.94
C ASP A 139 -11.81 -8.87 -11.16
N HIS A 140 -11.03 -9.09 -10.09
CA HIS A 140 -9.57 -8.93 -10.10
C HIS A 140 -8.77 -10.22 -10.25
N CYS A 141 -9.34 -11.40 -9.92
CA CYS A 141 -8.63 -12.68 -10.00
C CYS A 141 -9.15 -13.52 -11.18
N LYS A 142 -8.26 -14.33 -11.76
CA LYS A 142 -8.64 -15.35 -12.75
C LYS A 142 -8.97 -16.64 -12.00
N ARG A 143 -10.17 -16.70 -11.42
CA ARG A 143 -10.74 -17.93 -10.84
C ARG A 143 -11.77 -18.53 -11.76
#